data_AF-A0A970JR60-F1
#
_entry.id   AF-A0A970JR60-F1
#
_cell.length_a   1.000
_cell.length_b   1.000
_cell.length_c   1.000
_cell.angle_alpha   90.00
_cell.angle_beta   90.00
_cell.angle_gamma   90.00
#
_symmetry.space_group_name_H-M   'P 1'
#
loop_
_entity.id
_entity.type
_entity.pdbx_description
1 polymer ?
#
loop_
_entity_poly.entity_id
_entity_poly.type
_entity_poly.pdbx_seq_one_letter_code
_entity_poly.pdbx_strand_id
1 'polypeptide(L)'
;MSIGMYLASDGKLNVKKMNDTNTFYSLDDLKKFDNSSSIISDIKSNLGLNIYELDSKEKIFTFLNDNDEYFQVEETVDIGVINSYTQKPYIYYIDVFDWKLFYPHLSDYLKNLNSSFELWKIWEDEVDLQSVETRQITKLDVKTLSKIFGSNDFLNPIVGIYE
;
A
#
# COMPACT_ATOMS: atom_id res chain seq x y z
N MET A 1 1.51 16.27 -2.17
CA MET A 1 2.39 15.65 -1.18
C MET A 1 1.78 14.34 -0.71
N SER A 2 2.08 13.26 -1.44
CA SER A 2 1.79 11.89 -1.02
C SER A 2 3.00 11.25 -0.35
N ILE A 3 2.74 10.30 0.55
CA ILE A 3 3.77 9.47 1.15
C ILE A 3 3.65 8.08 0.54
N GLY A 4 4.72 7.62 -0.09
CA GLY A 4 4.84 6.27 -0.62
C GLY A 4 5.55 5.34 0.35
N MET A 5 5.14 4.07 0.36
CA MET A 5 5.78 3.00 1.11
C MET A 5 6.31 1.96 0.13
N TYR A 6 7.57 1.59 0.28
CA TYR A 6 8.24 0.71 -0.67
C TYR A 6 9.00 -0.39 0.03
N LEU A 7 9.11 -1.51 -0.67
CA LEU A 7 9.96 -2.64 -0.34
C LEU A 7 10.95 -2.83 -1.50
N ALA A 8 12.24 -2.91 -1.20
CA ALA A 8 13.27 -3.06 -2.23
C ALA A 8 14.21 -4.22 -1.89
N SER A 9 14.57 -5.05 -2.86
CA SER A 9 15.35 -6.28 -2.63
C SER A 9 16.28 -6.62 -3.79
N ASP A 10 17.32 -7.41 -3.50
CA ASP A 10 18.25 -7.92 -4.52
C ASP A 10 17.66 -9.10 -5.32
N GLY A 11 16.73 -9.85 -4.72
CA GLY A 11 16.01 -10.95 -5.37
C GLY A 11 14.53 -10.63 -5.57
N LYS A 12 13.91 -11.27 -6.58
CA LYS A 12 12.47 -11.16 -6.82
C LYS A 12 11.69 -11.76 -5.65
N LEU A 13 10.81 -10.97 -5.03
CA LEU A 13 9.97 -11.40 -3.94
C LEU A 13 8.74 -12.14 -4.46
N ASN A 14 8.24 -13.07 -3.63
CA ASN A 14 6.91 -13.64 -3.86
C ASN A 14 5.89 -12.60 -3.43
N VAL A 15 5.40 -11.84 -4.41
CA VAL A 15 4.48 -10.73 -4.19
C VAL A 15 3.11 -11.30 -3.82
N LYS A 16 2.51 -10.80 -2.75
CA LYS A 16 1.09 -11.01 -2.48
C LYS A 16 0.31 -10.17 -3.50
N LYS A 17 0.15 -10.71 -4.71
CA LYS A 17 -0.72 -10.11 -5.73
C LYS A 17 -2.16 -10.18 -5.24
N MET A 18 -2.92 -9.11 -5.48
CA MET A 18 -4.38 -9.25 -5.51
C MET A 18 -4.71 -10.42 -6.44
N ASN A 19 -5.73 -11.19 -6.08
CA ASN A 19 -6.39 -11.99 -7.11
C ASN A 19 -6.85 -10.97 -8.16
N ASP A 20 -6.38 -11.08 -9.40
CA ASP A 20 -6.73 -10.24 -10.57
C ASP A 20 -8.25 -10.27 -10.91
N THR A 21 -9.09 -10.74 -9.99
CA THR A 21 -10.54 -10.85 -10.13
C THR A 21 -11.29 -9.60 -9.69
N ASN A 22 -10.62 -8.48 -9.43
CA ASN A 22 -11.27 -7.22 -9.10
C ASN A 22 -12.04 -6.70 -10.32
N THR A 23 -13.29 -7.15 -10.40
CA THR A 23 -14.23 -6.72 -11.41
C THR A 23 -14.63 -5.30 -11.06
N PHE A 24 -14.28 -4.35 -11.92
CA PHE A 24 -14.73 -2.98 -11.76
C PHE A 24 -16.20 -2.85 -12.18
N TYR A 25 -16.99 -2.21 -11.32
CA TYR A 25 -18.41 -1.95 -11.46
C TYR A 25 -18.66 -0.46 -11.69
N SER A 26 -19.63 -0.15 -12.55
CA SER A 26 -20.21 1.18 -12.65
C SER A 26 -21.35 1.38 -11.66
N LEU A 27 -21.81 2.61 -11.44
CA LEU A 27 -22.99 2.86 -10.61
C LEU A 27 -24.22 2.10 -11.15
N ASP A 28 -24.36 1.99 -12.47
CA ASP A 28 -25.44 1.21 -13.10
C ASP A 28 -25.26 -0.29 -12.93
N ASP A 29 -24.04 -0.80 -12.81
CA ASP A 29 -23.80 -2.19 -12.44
C ASP A 29 -24.14 -2.42 -10.97
N LEU A 30 -23.78 -1.49 -10.07
CA LEU A 30 -24.10 -1.56 -8.64
C LEU A 30 -25.62 -1.59 -8.38
N LYS A 31 -26.41 -0.86 -9.18
CA LYS A 31 -27.88 -0.87 -9.09
C LYS A 31 -28.52 -2.22 -9.41
N LYS A 32 -27.80 -3.14 -10.09
CA LYS A 32 -28.31 -4.47 -10.44
C LYS A 32 -28.20 -5.47 -9.29
N PHE A 33 -27.48 -5.15 -8.23
CA PHE A 33 -27.38 -6.00 -7.05
C PHE A 33 -28.61 -5.86 -6.15
N ASP A 34 -29.03 -6.96 -5.53
CA ASP A 34 -30.21 -7.00 -4.64
C ASP A 34 -30.06 -6.06 -3.41
N ASN A 35 -28.83 -5.81 -2.97
CA ASN A 35 -28.49 -4.92 -1.86
C ASN A 35 -28.00 -3.53 -2.31
N SER A 36 -28.30 -3.11 -3.54
CA SER A 36 -27.82 -1.84 -4.14
C SER A 36 -28.07 -0.60 -3.27
N SER A 37 -29.23 -0.49 -2.62
CA SER A 37 -29.54 0.64 -1.72
C SER A 37 -28.57 0.76 -0.54
N SER A 38 -28.13 -0.38 0.02
CA SER A 38 -27.15 -0.39 1.11
C SER A 38 -25.78 -0.01 0.58
N ILE A 39 -25.34 -0.63 -0.53
CA ILE A 39 -24.04 -0.35 -1.17
C ILE A 39 -23.91 1.15 -1.49
N ILE A 40 -24.94 1.73 -2.09
CA ILE A 40 -24.98 3.15 -2.48
C ILE A 40 -24.94 4.05 -1.23
N SER A 41 -25.63 3.66 -0.15
CA SER A 41 -25.59 4.38 1.12
C SER A 41 -24.20 4.33 1.75
N ASP A 42 -23.55 3.17 1.75
CA ASP A 42 -22.22 2.96 2.32
C ASP A 42 -21.14 3.75 1.56
N ILE A 43 -21.22 3.77 0.22
CA ILE A 43 -20.36 4.63 -0.61
C ILE A 43 -20.50 6.10 -0.19
N LYS A 44 -21.73 6.57 0.00
CA LYS A 44 -22.00 7.96 0.38
C LYS A 44 -21.51 8.27 1.80
N SER A 45 -21.71 7.37 2.75
CA SER A 45 -21.33 7.58 4.15
C SER A 45 -19.84 7.46 4.39
N ASN A 46 -19.18 6.50 3.74
CA ASN A 46 -17.81 6.13 4.05
C ASN A 46 -16.79 6.89 3.19
N LEU A 47 -17.13 7.18 1.93
CA LEU A 47 -16.24 7.89 1.01
C LEU A 47 -16.58 9.38 0.87
N GLY A 48 -17.72 9.83 1.43
CA GLY A 48 -18.17 11.22 1.32
C GLY A 48 -18.48 11.67 -0.12
N LEU A 49 -18.60 10.74 -1.05
CA LEU A 49 -18.79 11.03 -2.47
C LEU A 49 -20.24 11.42 -2.76
N ASN A 50 -20.42 12.48 -3.53
CA ASN A 50 -21.71 12.78 -4.17
C ASN A 50 -21.89 11.91 -5.42
N ILE A 51 -22.32 10.67 -5.21
CA ILE A 51 -22.55 9.66 -6.25
C ILE A 51 -23.43 10.09 -7.44
N TYR A 52 -24.19 11.17 -7.30
CA TYR A 52 -25.05 11.70 -8.37
C TYR A 52 -24.30 12.61 -9.36
N GLU A 53 -23.07 13.00 -9.03
CA GLU A 53 -22.18 13.77 -9.91
C GLU A 53 -21.26 12.88 -10.75
N LEU A 54 -21.23 11.57 -10.46
CA LEU A 54 -20.44 10.59 -11.19
C LEU A 54 -21.16 10.15 -12.47
N ASP A 55 -20.41 9.88 -13.54
CA ASP A 55 -20.98 9.22 -14.73
C ASP A 55 -21.43 7.81 -14.34
N SER A 56 -22.72 7.52 -14.54
CA SER A 56 -23.32 6.27 -14.07
C SER A 56 -22.76 5.01 -14.74
N LYS A 57 -22.07 5.16 -15.87
CA LYS A 57 -21.48 4.06 -16.65
C LYS A 57 -19.98 3.91 -16.43
N GLU A 58 -19.34 4.87 -15.78
CA GLU A 58 -17.91 4.80 -15.49
C GLU A 58 -17.64 3.71 -14.45
N LYS A 59 -16.69 2.83 -14.74
CA LYS A 59 -16.37 1.67 -13.90
C LYS A 59 -15.28 2.02 -12.90
N ILE A 60 -15.69 2.61 -11.78
CA ILE A 60 -14.80 3.16 -10.76
C ILE A 60 -14.94 2.49 -9.40
N PHE A 61 -15.88 1.54 -9.25
CA PHE A 61 -16.09 0.83 -7.99
C PHE A 61 -15.53 -0.59 -8.07
N THR A 62 -14.94 -1.06 -6.99
CA THR A 62 -14.58 -2.47 -6.81
C THR A 62 -15.06 -2.92 -5.43
N PHE A 63 -15.47 -4.18 -5.31
CA PHE A 63 -15.73 -4.76 -4.00
C PHE A 63 -14.43 -5.38 -3.50
N LEU A 64 -13.97 -4.90 -2.36
CA LEU A 64 -12.93 -5.58 -1.60
C LEU A 64 -13.61 -6.77 -0.93
N ASN A 65 -13.09 -7.98 -1.13
CA ASN A 65 -13.59 -9.12 -0.38
C ASN A 65 -13.18 -8.94 1.09
N ASP A 66 -14.14 -9.04 2.01
CA ASP A 66 -13.93 -8.92 3.47
C ASP A 66 -12.91 -9.93 4.05
N ASN A 67 -12.43 -10.88 3.24
CA ASN A 67 -11.39 -11.82 3.62
C ASN A 67 -10.02 -11.33 3.11
N ASP A 68 -9.28 -10.68 4.00
CA ASP A 68 -7.79 -10.61 4.03
C ASP A 68 -7.03 -9.52 3.25
N GLU A 69 -7.66 -8.38 2.95
CA GLU A 69 -7.00 -7.27 2.23
C GLU A 69 -6.69 -6.07 3.15
N TYR A 70 -5.67 -6.23 4.01
CA TYR A 70 -5.21 -5.16 4.91
C TYR A 70 -4.13 -4.26 4.27
N PHE A 71 -3.38 -4.84 3.34
CA PHE A 71 -2.38 -4.17 2.51
C PHE A 71 -2.07 -5.05 1.30
N GLN A 72 -1.46 -4.44 0.30
CA GLN A 72 -0.96 -5.10 -0.88
C GLN A 72 0.49 -4.74 -1.13
N VAL A 73 1.23 -5.67 -1.73
CA VAL A 73 2.55 -5.40 -2.30
C VAL A 73 2.42 -5.58 -3.80
N GLU A 74 2.88 -4.61 -4.58
CA GLU A 74 2.84 -4.68 -6.04
C GLU A 74 4.22 -4.41 -6.62
N GLU A 75 4.63 -5.22 -7.59
CA GLU A 75 5.84 -4.94 -8.38
C GLU A 75 5.54 -3.70 -9.22
N THR A 76 6.19 -2.58 -8.91
CA THR A 76 6.00 -1.35 -9.69
C THR A 76 7.05 -1.25 -10.78
N VAL A 77 6.60 -0.95 -11.99
CA VAL A 77 7.45 -0.58 -13.12
C VAL A 77 7.61 0.94 -13.22
N ASP A 78 6.75 1.70 -12.52
CA ASP A 78 6.89 3.14 -12.37
C ASP A 78 7.65 3.43 -11.08
N ILE A 79 8.93 3.70 -11.26
CA ILE A 79 9.95 3.63 -10.22
C ILE A 79 10.28 5.01 -9.62
N GLY A 80 9.45 6.01 -9.95
CA GLY A 80 9.36 7.37 -9.41
C GLY A 80 10.56 7.91 -8.61
N VAL A 81 10.26 8.47 -7.44
CA VAL A 81 11.24 9.10 -6.55
C VAL A 81 12.11 8.07 -5.81
N ILE A 82 11.58 6.87 -5.54
CA ILE A 82 12.28 5.77 -4.86
C ILE A 82 13.61 5.38 -5.51
N ASN A 83 13.73 5.46 -6.84
CA ASN A 83 14.98 5.18 -7.57
C ASN A 83 16.16 6.08 -7.19
N SER A 84 15.89 7.26 -6.63
CA SER A 84 16.95 8.14 -6.15
C SER A 84 17.54 7.64 -4.83
N TYR A 85 16.77 6.87 -4.05
CA TYR A 85 17.10 6.46 -2.68
C TYR A 85 17.68 5.06 -2.55
N THR A 86 17.37 4.16 -3.49
CA THR A 86 17.88 2.78 -3.48
C THR A 86 18.41 2.35 -4.84
N GLN A 87 19.37 1.42 -4.82
CA GLN A 87 19.94 0.80 -6.02
C GLN A 87 19.49 -0.66 -6.18
N LYS A 88 18.54 -1.12 -5.35
CA LYS A 88 18.01 -2.48 -5.42
C LYS A 88 17.25 -2.70 -6.73
N PRO A 89 17.48 -3.82 -7.43
CA PRO A 89 16.90 -4.06 -8.76
C PRO A 89 15.40 -4.40 -8.74
N TYR A 90 14.87 -4.89 -7.62
CA TYR A 90 13.45 -5.19 -7.48
C TYR A 90 12.81 -4.24 -6.48
N ILE A 91 11.85 -3.43 -6.94
CA ILE A 91 11.15 -2.43 -6.14
C ILE A 91 9.66 -2.73 -6.18
N TYR A 92 9.04 -2.66 -5.01
CA TYR A 92 7.63 -2.92 -4.80
C TYR A 92 6.98 -1.76 -4.06
N TYR A 93 5.78 -1.38 -4.47
CA TYR A 93 4.93 -0.44 -3.75
C TYR A 93 4.08 -1.17 -2.72
N ILE A 94 3.89 -0.59 -1.54
CA ILE A 94 3.02 -1.11 -0.48
C ILE A 94 1.81 -0.20 -0.35
N ASP A 95 0.65 -0.69 -0.79
CA ASP A 95 -0.63 0.00 -0.57
C ASP A 95 -1.29 -0.49 0.72
N VAL A 96 -1.82 0.42 1.53
CA VAL A 96 -2.35 0.12 2.87
C VAL A 96 -3.84 0.47 2.94
N PHE A 97 -4.67 -0.55 3.15
CA PHE A 97 -6.12 -0.41 3.18
C PHE A 97 -6.68 -0.34 4.62
N ASP A 98 -6.05 -1.05 5.57
CA ASP A 98 -6.42 -1.01 6.99
C ASP A 98 -5.18 -0.92 7.89
N TRP A 99 -4.92 0.28 8.41
CA TRP A 99 -3.83 0.57 9.34
C TRP A 99 -3.85 -0.24 10.64
N LYS A 100 -5.03 -0.64 11.12
CA LYS A 100 -5.18 -1.40 12.38
C LYS A 100 -4.65 -2.82 12.21
N LEU A 101 -4.86 -3.41 11.05
CA LEU A 101 -4.47 -4.78 10.72
C LEU A 101 -3.18 -4.85 9.90
N PHE A 102 -2.74 -3.74 9.32
CA PHE A 102 -1.50 -3.63 8.55
C PHE A 102 -0.27 -4.23 9.26
N TYR A 103 0.06 -3.75 10.45
CA TYR A 103 1.34 -4.10 11.08
C TYR A 103 1.50 -5.59 11.42
N PRO A 104 0.52 -6.27 12.03
CA PRO A 104 0.61 -7.72 12.25
C PRO A 104 0.82 -8.50 10.95
N HIS A 105 0.01 -8.21 9.94
CA HIS A 105 0.04 -8.95 8.67
C HIS A 105 1.30 -8.63 7.85
N LEU A 106 1.79 -7.39 7.86
CA LEU A 106 3.05 -7.02 7.23
C LEU A 106 4.23 -7.73 7.92
N SER A 107 4.25 -7.78 9.25
CA SER A 107 5.27 -8.53 10.02
C SER A 107 5.35 -9.99 9.57
N ASP A 108 4.19 -10.64 9.44
CA ASP A 108 4.14 -12.05 9.05
C ASP A 108 4.53 -12.24 7.58
N TYR A 109 4.12 -11.33 6.69
CA TYR A 109 4.56 -11.34 5.30
C TYR A 109 6.09 -11.24 5.18
N LEU A 110 6.69 -10.23 5.83
CA LEU A 110 8.13 -9.97 5.75
C LEU A 110 8.98 -11.11 6.32
N LYS A 111 8.52 -11.76 7.40
CA LYS A 111 9.21 -12.94 7.99
C LYS A 111 9.27 -14.15 7.06
N ASN A 112 8.33 -14.24 6.13
CA ASN A 112 8.25 -15.33 5.16
C ASN A 112 8.98 -15.02 3.84
N LEU A 113 9.63 -13.84 3.75
CA LEU A 113 10.51 -13.53 2.63
C LEU A 113 11.84 -14.26 2.77
N ASN A 114 12.34 -14.77 1.64
CA ASN A 114 13.60 -15.52 1.58
C ASN A 114 14.77 -14.66 1.06
N SER A 115 14.72 -13.35 1.24
CA SER A 115 15.72 -12.40 0.75
C SER A 115 15.88 -11.25 1.74
N SER A 116 17.07 -10.65 1.77
CA SER A 116 17.27 -9.34 2.39
C SER A 116 16.47 -8.27 1.67
N PHE A 117 16.09 -7.23 2.40
CA PHE A 117 15.27 -6.14 1.87
C PHE A 117 15.45 -4.82 2.62
N GLU A 118 15.00 -3.76 1.95
CA GLU A 118 14.89 -2.40 2.46
C GLU A 118 13.42 -2.01 2.53
N LEU A 119 12.98 -1.47 3.66
CA LEU A 119 11.65 -0.87 3.85
C LEU A 119 11.77 0.64 3.82
N TRP A 120 11.08 1.29 2.90
CA TRP A 120 11.16 2.73 2.69
C TRP A 120 9.82 3.42 2.97
N LYS A 121 9.87 4.60 3.58
CA LYS A 121 8.76 5.57 3.66
C LYS A 121 9.27 6.90 3.11
N ILE A 122 8.69 7.39 2.01
CA ILE A 122 9.23 8.50 1.20
C ILE A 122 8.14 9.50 0.84
N TRP A 123 8.49 10.79 0.76
CA TRP A 123 7.65 11.82 0.13
C TRP A 123 7.81 11.78 -1.39
N GLU A 124 6.73 11.50 -2.12
CA GLU A 124 6.81 11.18 -3.56
C GLU A 124 6.94 12.41 -4.48
N ASP A 125 6.88 13.61 -3.91
CA ASP A 125 7.04 14.86 -4.67
C ASP A 125 8.43 15.49 -4.50
N GLU A 126 9.29 14.96 -3.61
CA GLU A 126 10.56 15.58 -3.24
C GLU A 126 11.72 14.58 -3.10
N VAL A 127 12.88 14.96 -3.62
CA VAL A 127 14.14 14.20 -3.49
C VAL A 127 15.12 15.00 -2.63
N ASP A 128 15.49 14.46 -1.46
CA ASP A 128 16.58 14.99 -0.63
C ASP A 128 17.45 13.85 -0.08
N LEU A 129 18.51 13.54 -0.84
CA LEU A 129 19.43 12.46 -0.48
C LEU A 129 20.28 12.78 0.75
N GLN A 130 20.39 14.06 1.14
CA GLN A 130 21.22 14.46 2.29
C GLN A 130 20.55 14.15 3.63
N SER A 131 19.26 13.80 3.61
CA SER A 131 18.44 13.69 4.80
C SER A 131 17.97 12.26 5.11
N VAL A 132 18.41 11.28 4.30
CA VAL A 132 18.10 9.85 4.45
C VAL A 132 18.53 9.33 5.82
N GLU A 133 17.58 8.75 6.56
CA GLU A 133 17.86 8.05 7.81
C GLU A 133 17.83 6.53 7.60
N THR A 134 19.00 5.89 7.74
CA THR A 134 19.12 4.43 7.67
C THR A 134 19.04 3.80 9.06
N ARG A 135 18.21 2.77 9.22
CA ARG A 135 18.07 1.99 10.45
C ARG A 135 18.23 0.51 10.15
N GLN A 136 18.98 -0.19 10.98
CA GLN A 136 19.03 -1.65 10.93
C GLN A 136 17.81 -2.24 11.65
N ILE A 137 17.05 -3.06 10.95
CA ILE A 137 15.91 -3.81 11.48
C ILE A 137 16.46 -5.07 12.13
N THR A 138 16.33 -5.17 13.44
CA THR A 138 16.77 -6.37 14.18
C THR A 138 15.65 -7.39 14.35
N LYS A 139 14.38 -6.96 14.23
CA LYS A 139 13.19 -7.79 14.39
C LYS A 139 12.08 -7.33 13.47
N LEU A 140 11.37 -8.30 12.89
CA LEU A 140 10.16 -8.07 12.09
C LEU A 140 8.92 -8.19 12.98
N ASP A 141 8.85 -7.38 14.04
CA ASP A 141 7.68 -7.33 14.91
C ASP A 141 6.85 -6.06 14.71
N VAL A 142 5.58 -6.10 15.11
CA VAL A 142 4.61 -5.01 14.99
C VAL A 142 5.17 -3.70 15.54
N LYS A 143 5.88 -3.75 16.66
CA LYS A 143 6.42 -2.56 17.34
C LYS A 143 7.56 -1.93 16.55
N THR A 144 8.37 -2.72 15.88
CA THR A 144 9.50 -2.24 15.08
C THR A 144 8.98 -1.63 13.77
N LEU A 145 8.05 -2.31 13.10
CA LEU A 145 7.42 -1.80 11.89
C LEU A 145 6.59 -0.53 12.13
N SER A 146 5.87 -0.43 13.26
CA SER A 146 5.13 0.78 13.61
C SER A 146 6.01 1.99 13.91
N LYS A 147 7.27 1.78 14.32
CA LYS A 147 8.23 2.88 14.43
C LYS A 147 8.77 3.37 13.09
N ILE A 148 8.75 2.52 12.06
CA ILE A 148 9.18 2.88 10.70
C ILE A 148 8.03 3.63 10.01
N PHE A 149 6.83 3.06 9.99
CA PHE A 149 5.70 3.63 9.24
C PHE A 149 4.75 4.52 10.04
N GLY A 150 4.68 4.36 11.36
CA GLY A 150 3.65 4.99 12.21
C GLY A 150 3.99 6.37 12.76
N SER A 151 5.20 6.90 12.54
CA SER A 151 5.50 8.29 12.89
C SER A 151 5.13 9.21 11.73
N ASN A 152 4.29 10.20 12.02
CA ASN A 152 3.98 11.30 11.10
C ASN A 152 5.02 12.44 11.19
N ASP A 153 6.09 12.23 11.97
CA ASP A 153 7.03 13.28 12.36
C ASP A 153 8.28 13.36 11.49
N PHE A 154 8.33 12.63 10.37
CA PHE A 154 9.53 12.56 9.56
C PHE A 154 9.52 13.59 8.43
N LEU A 155 10.40 14.59 8.57
CA LEU A 155 10.75 15.55 7.53
C LEU A 155 11.56 14.92 6.38
N ASN A 156 12.05 13.68 6.55
CA ASN A 156 13.00 13.02 5.67
C ASN A 156 12.64 11.54 5.42
N PRO A 157 13.11 10.93 4.32
CA PRO A 157 12.88 9.51 4.04
C PRO A 157 13.66 8.58 4.97
N ILE A 158 13.02 7.49 5.39
CA ILE A 158 13.59 6.48 6.31
C ILE A 158 13.68 5.13 5.61
N VAL A 159 14.84 4.47 5.75
CA VAL A 159 15.02 3.08 5.36
C VAL A 159 15.28 2.18 6.55
N GLY A 160 14.50 1.12 6.66
CA GLY A 160 14.78 -0.02 7.52
C GLY A 160 15.39 -1.16 6.71
N ILE A 161 16.64 -1.54 7.01
CA ILE A 161 17.35 -2.63 6.33
C ILE A 161 17.21 -3.92 7.15
N TYR A 162 16.82 -5.02 6.51
CA TYR A 162 16.82 -6.36 7.11
C TYR A 162 17.70 -7.28 6.26
N GLU A 163 18.77 -7.83 6.86
CA GLU A 163 19.73 -8.73 6.23
C GLU A 163 19.36 -10.21 6.39
#